data_AF-A0AAV9HRR1-F1
#
_entry.id   AF-A0AAV9HRR1-F1
#
_cell.length_a   1.000
_cell.length_b   1.000
_cell.length_c   1.000
_cell.angle_alpha   90.00
_cell.angle_beta   90.00
_cell.angle_gamma   90.00
#
_symmetry.space_group_name_H-M   'P 1'
#
loop_
_entity.id
_entity.type
_entity.pdbx_description
1 polymer ?
#
loop_
_entity_poly.entity_id
_entity_poly.type
_entity_poly.pdbx_seq_one_letter_code
_entity_poly.pdbx_strand_id
1 'polypeptide(L)'
;MVHLPHLLTTTIILAVSGLLPVTQARRQWTHSTAAVCPAGVRPRDTLPGRWETINGTVVYYPPTAASWGPDRLDVFGTNKAGNLMHRSGNGCTWSAEWQNMGGLAAPAAVALSSARMHLFANGFDGYLYQRTWEGGTWQPRWISLGGTRAQGAPVPVNRGPGLIDLFYVTRSSSLALKSWDGISWSQTSFPGGSTYVSSEPSVVVLGIDNVHVFVLGEDYLVRHLVWDGSTWSAWQSLGGEMSPLKPVAISDRAGTIDLYIVDTEGIVRHRQLTATGWAEWEVIDGPTFVNELAITSWGQNNIDIFAVDSKLAVWHNW
;
A
#
# COMPACT_ATOMS: atom_id res chain seq x y z
N MET A 1 25.16 13.37 -12.67
CA MET A 1 23.92 12.92 -13.34
C MET A 1 23.89 11.40 -13.20
N VAL A 2 23.35 10.90 -12.09
CA VAL A 2 23.31 9.45 -11.81
C VAL A 2 21.95 8.96 -12.27
N HIS A 3 21.94 8.14 -13.31
CA HIS A 3 20.74 7.42 -13.74
C HIS A 3 20.35 6.44 -12.62
N LEU A 4 19.24 6.70 -11.95
CA LEU A 4 18.57 5.70 -11.12
C LEU A 4 18.05 4.59 -12.06
N PRO A 5 18.37 3.30 -11.82
CA PRO A 5 17.81 2.23 -12.63
C PRO A 5 16.31 2.16 -12.38
N HIS A 6 15.52 2.26 -13.45
CA HIS A 6 14.10 1.98 -13.44
C HIS A 6 13.88 0.54 -12.97
N LEU A 7 13.47 0.36 -11.71
CA LEU A 7 12.90 -0.89 -11.25
C LEU A 7 11.57 -1.07 -11.98
N LEU A 8 11.45 -2.11 -12.79
CA LEU A 8 10.19 -2.53 -13.42
C LEU A 8 9.19 -2.83 -12.30
N THR A 9 8.25 -1.91 -12.07
CA THR A 9 7.17 -2.09 -11.09
C THR A 9 6.09 -2.98 -11.71
N THR A 10 5.86 -4.16 -11.11
CA THR A 10 4.65 -4.94 -11.40
C THR A 10 3.53 -4.37 -10.53
N THR A 11 2.54 -3.75 -11.17
CA THR A 11 1.30 -3.28 -10.58
C THR A 11 0.38 -4.45 -10.26
N ILE A 12 -0.15 -4.53 -9.03
CA ILE A 12 -1.03 -5.64 -8.62
C ILE A 12 -2.17 -5.09 -7.77
N ILE A 13 -3.40 -5.46 -8.16
CA ILE A 13 -4.62 -5.07 -7.46
C ILE A 13 -5.17 -6.29 -6.76
N LEU A 14 -5.27 -6.23 -5.44
CA LEU A 14 -6.09 -7.15 -4.67
C LEU A 14 -7.41 -6.42 -4.38
N ALA A 15 -8.47 -6.71 -5.14
CA ALA A 15 -9.77 -6.18 -4.76
C ALA A 15 -10.35 -7.00 -3.62
N VAL A 16 -10.83 -6.30 -2.61
CA VAL A 16 -11.62 -6.85 -1.52
C VAL A 16 -13.07 -6.51 -1.83
N SER A 17 -13.91 -7.51 -2.08
CA SER A 17 -15.35 -7.30 -1.94
C SER A 17 -15.66 -7.26 -0.44
N GLY A 18 -15.84 -6.06 0.11
CA GLY A 18 -16.22 -5.87 1.51
C GLY A 18 -17.45 -6.73 1.84
N LEU A 19 -17.30 -7.62 2.83
CA LEU A 19 -18.23 -8.64 3.36
C LEU A 19 -18.00 -10.10 2.92
N LEU A 20 -17.08 -10.40 1.98
CA LEU A 20 -16.75 -11.78 1.63
C LEU A 20 -15.26 -12.13 1.90
N PRO A 21 -14.96 -13.39 2.24
CA PRO A 21 -13.59 -13.89 2.35
C PRO A 21 -12.78 -13.63 1.07
N VAL A 22 -11.54 -13.13 1.20
CA VAL A 22 -10.70 -12.89 0.03
C VAL A 22 -10.08 -14.21 -0.42
N THR A 23 -10.49 -14.65 -1.61
CA THR A 23 -9.99 -15.86 -2.27
C THR A 23 -9.50 -15.60 -3.69
N GLN A 24 -9.66 -14.37 -4.18
CA GLN A 24 -9.41 -14.02 -5.57
C GLN A 24 -8.41 -12.87 -5.66
N ALA A 25 -7.58 -12.90 -6.71
CA ALA A 25 -6.70 -11.81 -7.08
C ALA A 25 -6.86 -11.50 -8.56
N ARG A 26 -6.65 -10.23 -8.93
CA ARG A 26 -6.62 -9.79 -10.32
C ARG A 26 -5.26 -9.19 -10.60
N ARG A 27 -4.51 -9.84 -11.47
CA ARG A 27 -3.25 -9.31 -11.97
C ARG A 27 -3.54 -8.44 -13.19
N GLN A 28 -3.04 -7.20 -13.22
CA GLN A 28 -3.05 -6.36 -14.42
C GLN A 28 -1.62 -6.20 -14.90
N TRP A 29 -1.33 -6.72 -16.10
CA TRP A 29 -0.02 -6.57 -16.74
C TRP A 29 0.10 -5.18 -17.32
N THR A 30 1.29 -4.62 -17.21
CA THR A 30 1.52 -3.31 -17.78
C THR A 30 2.83 -3.19 -18.54
N HIS A 31 3.94 -3.83 -18.13
CA HIS A 31 5.13 -3.98 -19.00
C HIS A 31 6.07 -5.12 -18.60
N SER A 32 5.69 -6.38 -18.83
CA SER A 32 6.72 -7.42 -18.95
C SER A 32 6.43 -8.33 -20.14
N THR A 33 7.50 -8.81 -20.76
CA THR A 33 7.43 -10.03 -21.56
C THR A 33 6.77 -11.12 -20.71
N ALA A 34 5.87 -11.90 -21.31
CA ALA A 34 5.18 -12.97 -20.60
C ALA A 34 6.20 -13.86 -19.87
N ALA A 35 5.89 -14.26 -18.64
CA ALA A 35 6.74 -15.13 -17.85
C ALA A 35 7.21 -16.33 -18.69
N VAL A 36 8.52 -16.61 -18.69
CA VAL A 36 9.06 -17.77 -19.39
C VAL A 36 8.77 -19.00 -18.55
N CYS A 37 7.69 -19.71 -18.90
CA CYS A 37 7.26 -20.89 -18.18
C CYS A 37 7.85 -22.18 -18.75
N PRO A 38 8.02 -23.23 -17.92
CA PRO A 38 8.40 -24.55 -18.40
C PRO A 38 7.43 -25.08 -19.48
N ALA A 39 7.92 -25.97 -20.33
CA ALA A 39 7.10 -26.58 -21.38
C ALA A 39 5.81 -27.20 -20.81
N GLY A 40 4.67 -26.85 -21.41
CA GLY A 40 3.35 -27.31 -20.96
C GLY A 40 2.71 -26.47 -19.85
N VAL A 41 3.43 -25.52 -19.23
CA VAL A 41 2.88 -24.57 -18.27
C VAL A 41 2.56 -23.26 -18.98
N ARG A 42 1.29 -22.86 -18.98
CA ARG A 42 0.92 -21.51 -19.43
C ARG A 42 1.24 -20.50 -18.33
N PRO A 43 1.71 -19.30 -18.66
CA PRO A 43 1.77 -18.21 -17.68
C PRO A 43 0.40 -18.03 -17.01
N ARG A 44 0.38 -17.68 -15.73
CA ARG A 44 -0.88 -17.40 -15.01
C ARG A 44 -1.68 -16.37 -15.80
N ASP A 45 -2.98 -16.67 -15.99
CA ASP A 45 -3.85 -16.10 -17.03
C ASP A 45 -3.50 -14.66 -17.40
N THR A 46 -3.06 -14.51 -18.66
CA THR A 46 -2.46 -13.29 -19.23
C THR A 46 -3.46 -12.33 -19.83
N LEU A 47 -4.77 -12.62 -19.72
CA LEU A 47 -5.81 -11.76 -20.27
C LEU A 47 -6.22 -10.71 -19.23
N PRO A 48 -6.12 -9.41 -19.55
CA PRO A 48 -6.70 -8.35 -18.72
C PRO A 48 -8.16 -8.65 -18.40
N GLY A 49 -8.55 -8.46 -17.14
CA GLY A 49 -9.97 -8.56 -16.73
C GLY A 49 -10.44 -9.89 -16.15
N ARG A 50 -9.61 -10.94 -16.05
CA ARG A 50 -10.02 -12.20 -15.40
C ARG A 50 -9.50 -12.32 -13.96
N TRP A 51 -10.39 -12.79 -13.08
CA TRP A 51 -10.06 -13.15 -11.70
C TRP A 51 -9.43 -14.54 -11.65
N GLU A 52 -8.30 -14.68 -10.95
CA GLU A 52 -7.76 -15.99 -10.59
C GLU A 52 -8.01 -16.27 -9.10
N THR A 53 -8.36 -17.53 -8.78
CA THR A 53 -8.53 -17.96 -7.38
C THR A 53 -7.20 -18.43 -6.81
N ILE A 54 -6.79 -17.87 -5.68
CA ILE A 54 -5.58 -18.28 -4.95
C ILE A 54 -5.95 -19.39 -3.95
N ASN A 55 -6.03 -20.62 -4.43
CA ASN A 55 -6.51 -21.79 -3.67
C ASN A 55 -5.75 -22.08 -2.34
N GLY A 56 -6.36 -22.86 -1.44
CA GLY A 56 -5.69 -23.48 -0.29
C GLY A 56 -5.89 -22.78 1.06
N THR A 57 -6.09 -21.47 1.10
CA THR A 57 -6.54 -20.79 2.32
C THR A 57 -7.42 -19.60 2.00
N VAL A 58 -8.17 -19.18 3.00
CA VAL A 58 -8.99 -17.98 2.96
C VAL A 58 -8.38 -16.95 3.88
N VAL A 59 -8.08 -15.77 3.34
CA VAL A 59 -7.66 -14.63 4.14
C VAL A 59 -8.84 -13.68 4.36
N TYR A 60 -8.83 -13.07 5.54
CA TYR A 60 -9.81 -12.14 6.06
C TYR A 60 -9.10 -10.81 6.30
N TYR A 61 -9.88 -9.73 6.27
CA TYR A 61 -9.40 -8.35 6.20
C TYR A 61 -8.64 -8.06 4.88
N PRO A 62 -8.41 -6.78 4.53
CA PRO A 62 -7.71 -6.45 3.32
C PRO A 62 -6.32 -7.12 3.28
N PRO A 63 -6.02 -7.94 2.26
CA PRO A 63 -4.69 -8.50 2.08
C PRO A 63 -3.73 -7.42 1.58
N THR A 64 -2.44 -7.67 1.73
CA THR A 64 -1.38 -6.86 1.13
C THR A 64 -0.64 -7.67 0.07
N ALA A 65 -0.18 -7.00 -0.98
CA ALA A 65 0.69 -7.57 -2.00
C ALA A 65 1.96 -6.73 -2.12
N ALA A 66 3.08 -7.41 -2.36
CA ALA A 66 4.33 -6.78 -2.73
C ALA A 66 4.99 -7.53 -3.90
N SER A 67 5.79 -6.80 -4.67
CA SER A 67 6.63 -7.34 -5.73
C SER A 67 8.01 -6.70 -5.64
N TRP A 68 9.06 -7.52 -5.67
CA TRP A 68 10.45 -7.06 -5.69
C TRP A 68 11.13 -7.27 -7.05
N GLY A 69 10.39 -7.76 -8.05
CA GLY A 69 10.92 -7.99 -9.37
C GLY A 69 9.89 -8.55 -10.33
N PRO A 70 10.22 -8.60 -11.64
CA PRO A 70 9.35 -9.14 -12.66
C PRO A 70 8.83 -10.54 -12.28
N ASP A 71 7.55 -10.77 -12.54
CA ASP A 71 6.84 -12.03 -12.29
C ASP A 71 6.72 -12.50 -10.84
N ARG A 72 7.46 -11.88 -9.92
CA ARG A 72 7.29 -12.12 -8.50
C ARG A 72 6.07 -11.39 -7.97
N LEU A 73 5.22 -12.13 -7.28
CA LEU A 73 4.16 -11.57 -6.45
C LEU A 73 4.16 -12.29 -5.10
N ASP A 74 4.15 -11.55 -4.00
CA ASP A 74 3.99 -12.05 -2.65
C ASP A 74 2.70 -11.47 -2.06
N VAL A 75 1.76 -12.34 -1.70
CA VAL A 75 0.46 -11.99 -1.11
C VAL A 75 0.43 -12.40 0.35
N PHE A 76 -0.04 -11.50 1.20
CA PHE A 76 -0.16 -11.73 2.62
C PHE A 76 -1.58 -11.37 3.09
N GLY A 77 -2.09 -12.12 4.05
CA GLY A 77 -3.38 -11.84 4.68
C GLY A 77 -3.58 -12.69 5.92
N THR A 78 -4.56 -12.34 6.75
CA THR A 78 -4.79 -13.05 8.02
C THR A 78 -5.94 -14.04 7.86
N ASN A 79 -5.75 -15.32 8.17
CA ASN A 79 -6.84 -16.30 8.08
C ASN A 79 -7.82 -16.21 9.27
N LYS A 80 -8.91 -16.99 9.24
CA LYS A 80 -9.95 -17.00 10.29
C LYS A 80 -9.40 -17.32 11.69
N ALA A 81 -8.31 -18.08 11.75
CA ALA A 81 -7.65 -18.47 12.98
C ALA A 81 -6.68 -17.39 13.51
N GLY A 82 -6.62 -16.22 12.87
CA GLY A 82 -5.75 -15.12 13.27
C GLY A 82 -4.28 -15.29 12.89
N ASN A 83 -3.97 -16.22 11.98
CA ASN A 83 -2.61 -16.42 11.50
C ASN A 83 -2.35 -15.59 10.24
N LEU A 84 -1.23 -14.88 10.21
CA LEU A 84 -0.70 -14.27 9.00
C LEU A 84 -0.26 -15.39 8.05
N MET A 85 -0.83 -15.39 6.85
CA MET A 85 -0.57 -16.34 5.79
C MET A 85 0.17 -15.63 4.66
N HIS A 86 1.11 -16.33 4.02
CA HIS A 86 1.88 -15.85 2.89
C HIS A 86 1.79 -16.82 1.72
N ARG A 87 1.60 -16.32 0.50
CA ARG A 87 1.76 -17.10 -0.73
C ARG A 87 2.51 -16.29 -1.77
N SER A 88 3.40 -16.95 -2.50
CA SER A 88 4.20 -16.30 -3.54
C SER A 88 3.93 -16.90 -4.91
N GLY A 89 4.11 -16.12 -5.97
CA GLY A 89 4.04 -16.58 -7.35
C GLY A 89 5.22 -16.09 -8.17
N ASN A 90 5.56 -16.83 -9.23
CA ASN A 90 6.72 -16.58 -10.10
C ASN A 90 6.30 -16.32 -11.57
N GLY A 91 5.10 -15.78 -11.76
CA GLY A 91 4.50 -15.54 -13.09
C GLY A 91 3.84 -16.77 -13.70
N CYS A 92 4.37 -17.97 -13.46
CA CYS A 92 3.84 -19.22 -14.01
C CYS A 92 2.99 -20.01 -13.02
N THR A 93 3.39 -20.02 -11.75
CA THR A 93 2.77 -20.83 -10.71
C THR A 93 2.77 -20.08 -9.38
N TRP A 94 1.78 -20.37 -8.56
CA TRP A 94 1.83 -20.07 -7.13
C TRP A 94 2.67 -21.10 -6.39
N SER A 95 3.23 -20.74 -5.24
CA SER A 95 3.81 -21.69 -4.29
C SER A 95 2.76 -22.74 -3.93
N ALA A 96 3.24 -23.97 -3.71
CA ALA A 96 2.38 -25.14 -3.50
C ALA A 96 1.33 -24.89 -2.42
N GLU A 97 1.75 -24.29 -1.31
CA GLU A 97 0.90 -24.02 -0.16
C GLU A 97 1.04 -22.56 0.32
N TRP A 98 0.06 -22.16 1.12
CA TRP A 98 0.15 -20.95 1.94
C TRP A 98 1.05 -21.23 3.15
N GLN A 99 2.07 -20.42 3.32
CA GLN A 99 2.97 -20.48 4.45
C GLN A 99 2.34 -19.78 5.65
N ASN A 100 2.24 -20.47 6.80
CA ASN A 100 1.88 -19.84 8.07
C ASN A 100 3.09 -19.04 8.59
N MET A 101 2.87 -17.75 8.82
CA MET A 101 3.89 -16.80 9.27
C MET A 101 3.76 -16.46 10.76
N GLY A 102 2.74 -16.95 11.46
CA GLY A 102 2.50 -16.73 12.90
C GLY A 102 1.24 -15.90 13.20
N GLY A 103 0.93 -15.74 14.49
CA GLY A 103 -0.26 -15.02 14.98
C GLY A 103 -0.07 -13.51 15.04
N LEU A 104 -0.06 -12.84 13.89
CA LEU A 104 -0.02 -11.38 13.74
C LEU A 104 -1.11 -10.92 12.76
N ALA A 105 -1.49 -9.65 12.84
CA ALA A 105 -2.56 -9.08 12.02
C ALA A 105 -2.09 -7.87 11.21
N ALA A 106 -2.94 -7.43 10.28
CA ALA A 106 -2.73 -6.21 9.47
C ALA A 106 -1.36 -6.18 8.76
N PRO A 107 -1.07 -7.17 7.90
CA PRO A 107 0.22 -7.25 7.22
C PRO A 107 0.43 -6.06 6.27
N ALA A 108 1.65 -5.55 6.22
CA ALA A 108 2.08 -4.58 5.24
C ALA A 108 3.51 -4.89 4.78
N ALA A 109 3.76 -4.87 3.48
CA ALA A 109 5.05 -5.26 2.92
C ALA A 109 5.62 -4.19 1.99
N VAL A 110 6.95 -4.05 1.99
CA VAL A 110 7.69 -3.16 1.10
C VAL A 110 8.87 -3.90 0.47
N ALA A 111 9.03 -3.77 -0.84
CA ALA A 111 10.20 -4.25 -1.56
C ALA A 111 11.30 -3.20 -1.53
N LEU A 112 12.53 -3.63 -1.24
CA LEU A 112 13.69 -2.72 -1.17
C LEU A 112 14.54 -2.78 -2.44
N SER A 113 14.74 -4.00 -2.92
CA SER A 113 15.51 -4.32 -4.11
C SER A 113 15.19 -5.75 -4.54
N SER A 114 15.77 -6.19 -5.65
CA SER A 114 15.61 -7.57 -6.12
C SER A 114 15.92 -8.57 -5.01
N ALA A 115 14.98 -9.48 -4.78
CA ALA A 115 15.01 -10.51 -3.74
C ALA A 115 15.15 -10.00 -2.30
N ARG A 116 14.78 -8.74 -2.01
CA ARG A 116 14.72 -8.18 -0.66
C ARG A 116 13.40 -7.48 -0.39
N MET A 117 12.73 -7.89 0.68
CA MET A 117 11.52 -7.22 1.16
C MET A 117 11.41 -7.28 2.68
N HIS A 118 10.69 -6.32 3.23
CA HIS A 118 10.36 -6.26 4.65
C HIS A 118 8.85 -6.40 4.81
N LEU A 119 8.44 -7.29 5.70
CA LEU A 119 7.07 -7.50 6.11
C LEU A 119 6.88 -6.98 7.53
N PHE A 120 5.84 -6.18 7.72
CA PHE A 120 5.42 -5.61 8.98
C PHE A 120 4.05 -6.13 9.34
N ALA A 121 3.79 -6.29 10.64
CA ALA A 121 2.49 -6.71 11.15
C ALA A 121 2.30 -6.28 12.61
N ASN A 122 1.06 -6.24 13.06
CA ASN A 122 0.70 -5.89 14.42
C ASN A 122 0.68 -7.14 15.31
N GLY A 123 1.36 -7.05 16.44
CA GLY A 123 1.19 -7.98 17.55
C GLY A 123 -0.10 -7.72 18.33
N PHE A 124 -0.60 -8.75 19.01
CA PHE A 124 -1.75 -8.62 19.92
C PHE A 124 -1.46 -7.68 21.11
N ASP A 125 -0.18 -7.52 21.45
CA ASP A 125 0.32 -6.53 22.40
C ASP A 125 0.23 -5.07 21.90
N GLY A 126 -0.05 -4.88 20.61
CA GLY A 126 -0.15 -3.59 19.94
C GLY A 126 1.19 -3.07 19.40
N TYR A 127 2.30 -3.78 19.55
CA TYR A 127 3.57 -3.37 18.96
C TYR A 127 3.67 -3.82 17.50
N LEU A 128 4.42 -3.05 16.71
CA LEU A 128 4.77 -3.44 15.34
C LEU A 128 5.91 -4.44 15.37
N TYR A 129 5.80 -5.46 14.53
CA TYR A 129 6.81 -6.49 14.34
C TYR A 129 7.29 -6.46 12.89
N GLN A 130 8.56 -6.81 12.69
CA GLN A 130 9.20 -6.92 11.39
C GLN A 130 9.69 -8.34 11.14
N ARG A 131 9.57 -8.80 9.90
CA ARG A 131 10.22 -10.00 9.39
C ARG A 131 10.74 -9.71 7.99
N THR A 132 11.97 -10.11 7.70
CA THR A 132 12.63 -9.76 6.43
C THR A 132 12.82 -11.00 5.55
N TRP A 133 12.75 -10.79 4.25
CA TRP A 133 13.11 -11.76 3.24
C TRP A 133 14.47 -11.36 2.66
N GLU A 134 15.42 -12.27 2.72
CA GLU A 134 16.78 -12.04 2.25
C GLU A 134 17.19 -13.21 1.35
N GLY A 135 17.24 -12.96 0.04
CA GLY A 135 17.93 -13.84 -0.91
C GLY A 135 17.38 -15.28 -1.01
N GLY A 136 16.08 -15.49 -0.76
CA GLY A 136 15.44 -16.80 -0.96
C GLY A 136 14.74 -17.37 0.27
N THR A 137 14.85 -16.72 1.43
CA THR A 137 14.16 -17.19 2.65
C THR A 137 13.71 -16.04 3.53
N TRP A 138 12.62 -16.28 4.27
CA TRP A 138 12.20 -15.42 5.36
C TRP A 138 13.09 -15.68 6.57
N GLN A 139 13.57 -14.62 7.21
CA GLN A 139 14.21 -14.73 8.51
C GLN A 139 13.31 -15.50 9.48
N PRO A 140 13.85 -16.36 10.37
CA PRO A 140 13.05 -17.35 11.08
C PRO A 140 12.14 -16.74 12.16
N ARG A 141 12.41 -15.50 12.60
CA ARG A 141 11.71 -14.86 13.72
C ARG A 141 11.18 -13.49 13.34
N TRP A 142 10.08 -13.11 13.98
CA TRP A 142 9.63 -11.73 14.06
C TRP A 142 10.46 -10.97 15.07
N ILE A 143 10.80 -9.72 14.74
CA ILE A 143 11.52 -8.80 15.60
C ILE A 143 10.54 -7.70 16.01
N SER A 144 10.32 -7.52 17.31
CA SER A 144 9.52 -6.40 17.81
C SER A 144 10.26 -5.09 17.56
N LEU A 145 9.55 -4.09 17.04
CA LEU A 145 10.06 -2.74 16.85
C LEU A 145 9.87 -1.85 18.09
N GLY A 146 9.25 -2.37 19.16
CA GLY A 146 8.94 -1.65 20.40
C GLY A 146 8.22 -0.31 20.17
N GLY A 147 8.37 0.63 21.10
CA GLY A 147 7.93 2.02 20.92
C GLY A 147 6.45 2.25 21.21
N THR A 148 5.74 3.00 20.36
CA THR A 148 4.32 3.31 20.58
C THR A 148 3.43 2.24 19.95
N ARG A 149 2.33 1.91 20.63
CA ARG A 149 1.37 0.90 20.15
C ARG A 149 0.57 1.41 18.97
N ALA A 150 0.50 0.58 17.92
CA ALA A 150 -0.22 0.85 16.69
C ALA A 150 -1.66 0.32 16.71
N GLN A 151 -2.48 0.85 15.81
CA GLN A 151 -3.78 0.34 15.40
C GLN A 151 -3.86 0.34 13.86
N GLY A 152 -4.64 -0.57 13.28
CA GLY A 152 -4.75 -0.71 11.82
C GLY A 152 -3.46 -1.21 11.16
N ALA A 153 -3.43 -1.25 9.83
CA ALA A 153 -2.22 -1.63 9.10
C ALA A 153 -1.20 -0.48 9.11
N PRO A 154 0.10 -0.76 9.32
CA PRO A 154 1.13 0.24 9.07
C PRO A 154 1.38 0.39 7.56
N VAL A 155 2.03 1.47 7.15
CA VAL A 155 2.33 1.79 5.75
C VAL A 155 3.84 1.95 5.58
N PRO A 156 4.54 0.88 5.17
CA PRO A 156 5.95 0.93 4.88
C PRO A 156 6.19 1.51 3.47
N VAL A 157 7.14 2.44 3.37
CA VAL A 157 7.62 2.97 2.09
C VAL A 157 9.13 2.83 1.98
N ASN A 158 9.61 2.55 0.77
CA ASN A 158 11.02 2.55 0.44
C ASN A 158 11.42 3.98 0.10
N ARG A 159 12.09 4.66 1.04
CA ARG A 159 12.51 6.06 0.84
C ARG A 159 13.75 6.18 -0.06
N GLY A 160 14.49 5.09 -0.21
CA GLY A 160 15.72 5.04 -0.99
C GLY A 160 16.53 3.78 -0.67
N PRO A 161 17.70 3.58 -1.31
CA PRO A 161 18.51 2.38 -1.11
C PRO A 161 18.82 2.11 0.37
N GLY A 162 18.23 1.05 0.92
CA GLY A 162 18.43 0.64 2.32
C GLY A 162 17.65 1.45 3.36
N LEU A 163 16.75 2.34 2.95
CA LEU A 163 15.98 3.22 3.82
C LEU A 163 14.49 2.87 3.80
N ILE A 164 13.89 2.78 4.98
CA ILE A 164 12.46 2.52 5.13
C ILE A 164 11.86 3.54 6.08
N ASP A 165 10.74 4.10 5.69
CA ASP A 165 9.85 4.80 6.60
C ASP A 165 8.58 3.97 6.79
N LEU A 166 8.20 3.76 8.05
CA LEU A 166 7.03 3.00 8.46
C LEU A 166 6.07 3.94 9.19
N PHE A 167 5.06 4.40 8.46
CA PHE A 167 4.01 5.26 8.99
C PHE A 167 2.91 4.40 9.62
N TYR A 168 2.36 4.82 10.73
CA TYR A 168 1.27 4.08 11.38
C TYR A 168 0.44 5.01 12.26
N VAL A 169 -0.80 4.60 12.52
CA VAL A 169 -1.68 5.27 13.48
C VAL A 169 -1.49 4.62 14.85
N THR A 170 -1.26 5.43 15.87
CA THR A 170 -1.15 4.95 17.25
C THR A 170 -2.54 4.61 17.82
N ARG A 171 -2.59 3.86 18.93
CA ARG A 171 -3.85 3.64 19.68
C ARG A 171 -4.48 4.91 20.26
N SER A 172 -3.74 6.03 20.26
CA SER A 172 -4.24 7.35 20.64
C SER A 172 -4.73 8.16 19.43
N SER A 173 -4.89 7.51 18.26
CA SER A 173 -5.32 8.14 17.01
C SER A 173 -4.40 9.28 16.58
N SER A 174 -3.08 9.06 16.64
CA SER A 174 -2.06 10.00 16.17
C SER A 174 -1.19 9.35 15.11
N LEU A 175 -0.72 10.12 14.12
CA LEU A 175 0.29 9.61 13.20
C LEU A 175 1.64 9.44 13.92
N ALA A 176 2.34 8.34 13.65
CA ALA A 176 3.69 8.08 14.11
C ALA A 176 4.55 7.49 12.98
N LEU A 177 5.86 7.71 13.09
CA LEU A 177 6.85 7.25 12.12
C LEU A 177 7.92 6.43 12.84
N LYS A 178 8.26 5.27 12.28
CA LYS A 178 9.52 4.58 12.53
C LYS A 178 10.37 4.62 11.27
N SER A 179 11.63 4.99 11.39
CA SER A 179 12.55 5.08 10.24
C SER A 179 13.73 4.14 10.44
N TRP A 180 14.05 3.40 9.38
CA TRP A 180 15.24 2.55 9.29
C TRP A 180 16.30 3.26 8.45
N ASP A 181 17.47 3.50 9.03
CA ASP A 181 18.59 4.19 8.38
C ASP A 181 19.60 3.25 7.70
N GLY A 182 19.30 1.95 7.64
CA GLY A 182 20.23 0.91 7.19
C GLY A 182 20.91 0.16 8.34
N ILE A 183 20.87 0.70 9.56
CA ILE A 183 21.57 0.17 10.74
C ILE A 183 20.61 -0.02 11.92
N SER A 184 19.73 0.94 12.17
CA SER A 184 18.86 0.97 13.33
C SER A 184 17.50 1.61 13.05
N TRP A 185 16.52 1.25 13.88
CA TRP A 185 15.21 1.88 13.89
C TRP A 185 15.22 3.09 14.83
N SER A 186 14.78 4.23 14.32
CA SER A 186 14.40 5.39 15.13
C SER A 186 12.88 5.55 15.16
N GLN A 187 12.37 6.30 16.13
CA GLN A 187 10.96 6.65 16.20
C GLN A 187 10.79 8.15 16.39
N THR A 188 9.88 8.73 15.60
CA THR A 188 9.51 10.14 15.68
C THR A 188 7.99 10.24 15.79
N SER A 189 7.53 11.02 16.75
CA SER A 189 6.15 11.53 16.78
C SER A 189 6.12 12.88 16.07
N PHE A 190 5.11 13.10 15.22
CA PHE A 190 5.03 14.33 14.45
C PHE A 190 4.77 15.55 15.35
N PRO A 191 5.54 16.65 15.20
CA PRO A 191 5.35 17.87 15.97
C PRO A 191 4.04 18.58 15.59
N GLY A 192 3.37 19.23 16.55
CA GLY A 192 2.16 20.05 16.31
C GLY A 192 0.90 19.67 17.10
N GLY A 193 0.96 18.62 17.93
CA GLY A 193 -0.17 18.22 18.75
C GLY A 193 -1.15 17.28 18.04
N SER A 194 -1.94 16.60 18.85
CA SER A 194 -2.95 15.60 18.48
C SER A 194 -3.90 16.10 17.39
N THR A 195 -3.53 15.97 16.12
CA THR A 195 -4.54 15.85 15.09
C THR A 195 -5.03 14.42 15.22
N TYR A 196 -6.23 14.25 15.73
CA TYR A 196 -6.90 12.96 15.68
C TYR A 196 -6.87 12.50 14.23
N VAL A 197 -6.21 11.37 13.98
CA VAL A 197 -6.13 10.75 12.67
C VAL A 197 -7.22 9.70 12.60
N SER A 198 -8.18 9.91 11.70
CA SER A 198 -9.35 9.05 11.52
C SER A 198 -9.18 7.98 10.43
N SER A 199 -8.05 7.99 9.72
CA SER A 199 -7.76 7.05 8.63
C SER A 199 -6.36 6.43 8.71
N GLU A 200 -6.14 5.33 8.02
CA GLU A 200 -4.77 4.91 7.68
C GLU A 200 -4.08 5.99 6.82
N PRO A 201 -2.74 6.14 6.91
CA PRO A 201 -2.02 7.10 6.09
C PRO A 201 -1.91 6.63 4.62
N SER A 202 -1.93 7.58 3.70
CA SER A 202 -1.50 7.39 2.32
C SER A 202 -0.20 8.14 2.10
N VAL A 203 0.80 7.49 1.52
CA VAL A 203 2.18 8.00 1.45
C VAL A 203 2.71 7.93 0.03
N VAL A 204 3.31 9.02 -0.44
CA VAL A 204 3.99 9.10 -1.74
C VAL A 204 5.43 9.53 -1.52
N VAL A 205 6.36 8.78 -2.11
CA VAL A 205 7.80 9.11 -2.11
C VAL A 205 8.17 9.61 -3.51
N LEU A 206 8.39 10.92 -3.65
CA LEU A 206 8.90 11.52 -4.88
C LEU A 206 10.42 11.51 -4.94
N GLY A 207 11.06 11.41 -3.77
CA GLY A 207 12.51 11.28 -3.62
C GLY A 207 12.89 11.04 -2.16
N ILE A 208 14.18 10.76 -1.90
CA ILE A 208 14.70 10.50 -0.55
C ILE A 208 14.43 11.65 0.44
N ASP A 209 14.34 12.86 -0.09
CA ASP A 209 14.10 14.12 0.63
C ASP A 209 12.74 14.74 0.26
N ASN A 210 11.83 13.93 -0.28
CA ASN A 210 10.50 14.38 -0.67
C ASN A 210 9.48 13.25 -0.45
N VAL A 211 8.89 13.25 0.74
CA VAL A 211 7.88 12.28 1.18
C VAL A 211 6.63 13.02 1.59
N HIS A 212 5.53 12.74 0.91
CA HIS A 212 4.21 13.31 1.19
C HIS A 212 3.35 12.30 1.94
N VAL A 213 2.68 12.75 2.99
CA VAL A 213 1.79 11.92 3.83
C VAL A 213 0.42 12.58 3.91
N PHE A 214 -0.60 11.79 3.66
CA PHE A 214 -2.01 12.19 3.70
C PHE A 214 -2.77 11.34 4.71
N VAL A 215 -3.58 11.98 5.52
CA VAL A 215 -4.49 11.33 6.48
C VAL A 215 -5.80 12.10 6.52
N LEU A 216 -6.85 11.51 7.08
CA LEU A 216 -8.04 12.26 7.49
C LEU A 216 -7.88 12.77 8.92
N GLY A 217 -8.28 14.02 9.14
CA GLY A 217 -8.40 14.62 10.47
C GLY A 217 -9.69 14.19 11.21
N GLU A 218 -9.92 14.77 12.38
CA GLU A 218 -11.18 14.60 13.15
C GLU A 218 -12.41 15.06 12.38
N ASP A 219 -12.23 16.07 11.53
CA ASP A 219 -13.24 16.65 10.66
C ASP A 219 -13.40 15.89 9.34
N TYR A 220 -12.77 14.72 9.19
CA TYR A 220 -12.80 13.90 7.97
C TYR A 220 -12.29 14.62 6.71
N LEU A 221 -11.58 15.74 6.88
CA LEU A 221 -10.89 16.45 5.81
C LEU A 221 -9.44 15.98 5.70
N VAL A 222 -8.89 16.06 4.48
CA VAL A 222 -7.52 15.63 4.23
C VAL A 222 -6.52 16.58 4.89
N ARG A 223 -5.63 16.00 5.68
CA ARG A 223 -4.45 16.62 6.26
C ARG A 223 -3.21 16.12 5.53
N HIS A 224 -2.28 17.03 5.30
CA HIS A 224 -1.09 16.79 4.51
C HIS A 224 0.16 17.26 5.27
N LEU A 225 1.21 16.43 5.23
CA LEU A 225 2.57 16.75 5.67
C LEU A 225 3.56 16.38 4.56
N VAL A 226 4.65 17.12 4.48
CA VAL A 226 5.76 16.81 3.59
C VAL A 226 7.08 16.83 4.36
N TRP A 227 7.94 15.86 4.07
CA TRP A 227 9.35 15.82 4.47
C TRP A 227 10.20 16.42 3.36
N ASP A 228 11.08 17.36 3.70
CA ASP A 228 11.95 18.09 2.76
C ASP A 228 13.42 17.68 2.79
N GLY A 229 13.76 16.58 3.48
CA GLY A 229 15.14 16.14 3.72
C GLY A 229 15.73 16.60 5.05
N SER A 230 15.13 17.60 5.69
CA SER A 230 15.61 18.15 6.97
C SER A 230 14.53 18.15 8.04
N THR A 231 13.31 18.57 7.70
CA THR A 231 12.20 18.71 8.63
C THR A 231 10.88 18.30 8.00
N TRP A 232 9.93 17.92 8.86
CA TRP A 232 8.54 17.81 8.47
C TRP A 232 7.89 19.19 8.47
N SER A 233 7.04 19.46 7.48
CA SER A 233 6.21 20.66 7.44
C SER A 233 5.24 20.71 8.63
N ALA A 234 4.57 21.84 8.83
CA ALA A 234 3.34 21.86 9.63
C ALA A 234 2.21 21.13 8.89
N TRP A 235 1.20 20.68 9.64
CA TRP A 235 -0.02 20.11 9.06
C TRP A 235 -0.74 21.13 8.18
N GLN A 236 -1.00 20.74 6.93
CA GLN A 236 -1.79 21.51 5.98
C GLN A 236 -3.17 20.87 5.82
N SER A 237 -4.25 21.64 6.02
CA SER A 237 -5.57 21.21 5.54
C SER A 237 -5.63 21.38 4.02
N LEU A 238 -6.08 20.37 3.31
CA LEU A 238 -6.36 20.48 1.87
C LEU A 238 -7.81 20.87 1.58
N GLY A 239 -8.63 21.13 2.59
CA GLY A 239 -10.04 21.50 2.43
C GLY A 239 -10.82 20.48 1.60
N GLY A 240 -11.83 20.94 0.86
CA GLY A 240 -12.70 20.07 0.06
C GLY A 240 -13.82 19.45 0.89
N GLU A 241 -14.31 18.30 0.44
CA GLU A 241 -15.39 17.57 1.10
C GLU A 241 -14.87 16.57 2.14
N MET A 242 -15.74 16.25 3.10
CA MET A 242 -15.50 15.18 4.05
C MET A 242 -15.45 13.82 3.36
N SER A 243 -14.55 12.96 3.81
CA SER A 243 -14.41 11.59 3.32
C SER A 243 -14.60 10.59 4.46
N PRO A 244 -15.50 9.60 4.36
CA PRO A 244 -15.57 8.50 5.32
C PRO A 244 -14.46 7.45 5.09
N LEU A 245 -13.69 7.56 4.01
CA LEU A 245 -12.70 6.58 3.57
C LEU A 245 -11.31 7.22 3.47
N LYS A 246 -10.25 6.44 3.69
CA LYS A 246 -8.88 6.98 3.65
C LYS A 246 -8.57 7.62 2.29
N PRO A 247 -7.79 8.72 2.25
CA PRO A 247 -7.29 9.26 1.00
C PRO A 247 -6.37 8.24 0.32
N VAL A 248 -6.32 8.29 -1.01
CA VAL A 248 -5.40 7.46 -1.80
C VAL A 248 -4.60 8.38 -2.71
N ALA A 249 -3.29 8.42 -2.51
CA ALA A 249 -2.37 9.27 -3.25
C ALA A 249 -1.40 8.41 -4.05
N ILE A 250 -1.09 8.87 -5.26
CA ILE A 250 -0.14 8.21 -6.15
C ILE A 250 0.67 9.24 -6.92
N SER A 251 1.84 8.83 -7.41
CA SER A 251 2.60 9.59 -8.39
C SER A 251 2.85 8.73 -9.60
N ASP A 252 2.44 9.20 -10.78
CA ASP A 252 2.66 8.55 -12.06
C ASP A 252 3.86 9.14 -12.82
N ARG A 253 4.29 10.36 -12.46
CA ARG A 253 5.40 11.07 -13.10
C ARG A 253 6.14 11.97 -12.11
N ALA A 254 7.38 12.30 -12.45
CA ALA A 254 8.25 13.04 -11.56
C ALA A 254 7.64 14.39 -11.16
N GLY A 255 7.58 14.64 -9.84
CA GLY A 255 7.13 15.92 -9.28
C GLY A 255 5.62 16.15 -9.26
N THR A 256 4.80 15.12 -9.55
CA THR A 256 3.35 15.21 -9.42
C THR A 256 2.78 14.21 -8.43
N ILE A 257 1.66 14.58 -7.81
CA ILE A 257 0.87 13.67 -6.98
C ILE A 257 -0.59 13.82 -7.38
N ASP A 258 -1.23 12.71 -7.69
CA ASP A 258 -2.68 12.63 -7.86
C ASP A 258 -3.26 12.08 -6.55
N LEU A 259 -4.15 12.86 -5.93
CA LEU A 259 -4.79 12.56 -4.66
C LEU A 259 -6.28 12.37 -4.87
N TYR A 260 -6.80 11.24 -4.39
CA TYR A 260 -8.19 10.86 -4.52
C TYR A 260 -8.83 10.66 -3.14
N ILE A 261 -10.09 11.06 -3.04
CA ILE A 261 -10.98 10.72 -1.92
C ILE A 261 -12.33 10.25 -2.47
N VAL A 262 -13.08 9.51 -1.65
CA VAL A 262 -14.49 9.21 -1.89
C VAL A 262 -15.27 10.00 -0.85
N ASP A 263 -16.06 10.98 -1.26
CA ASP A 263 -16.76 11.84 -0.31
C ASP A 263 -17.95 11.14 0.38
N THR A 264 -18.65 11.86 1.26
CA THR A 264 -19.82 11.31 1.98
C THR A 264 -21.01 10.93 1.08
N GLU A 265 -21.03 11.38 -0.17
CA GLU A 265 -22.03 11.01 -1.18
C GLU A 265 -21.57 9.83 -2.05
N GLY A 266 -20.35 9.32 -1.81
CA GLY A 266 -19.73 8.25 -2.57
C GLY A 266 -19.09 8.72 -3.88
N ILE A 267 -18.96 10.03 -4.09
CA ILE A 267 -18.39 10.60 -5.32
C ILE A 267 -16.87 10.62 -5.19
N VAL A 268 -16.17 10.19 -6.25
CA VAL A 268 -14.71 10.28 -6.32
C VAL A 268 -14.32 11.72 -6.61
N ARG A 269 -13.51 12.30 -5.73
CA ARG A 269 -12.88 13.60 -5.94
C ARG A 269 -11.40 13.44 -6.11
N HIS A 270 -10.85 14.28 -6.97
CA HIS A 270 -9.46 14.28 -7.35
C HIS A 270 -8.85 15.66 -7.16
N ARG A 271 -7.57 15.70 -6.78
CA ARG A 271 -6.76 16.91 -6.70
C ARG A 271 -5.32 16.58 -7.01
N GLN A 272 -4.67 17.41 -7.82
CA GLN A 272 -3.29 17.19 -8.24
C GLN A 272 -2.32 18.20 -7.60
N LEU A 273 -1.17 17.71 -7.14
CA LEU A 273 0.00 18.53 -6.83
C LEU A 273 0.93 18.57 -8.05
N THR A 274 1.38 19.76 -8.40
CA THR A 274 2.43 19.98 -9.40
C THR A 274 3.47 20.98 -8.88
N ALA A 275 4.44 21.35 -9.72
CA ALA A 275 5.44 22.36 -9.38
C ALA A 275 4.83 23.74 -9.05
N THR A 276 3.61 24.05 -9.52
CA THR A 276 2.92 25.30 -9.20
C THR A 276 2.05 25.21 -7.94
N GLY A 277 2.03 24.06 -7.27
CA GLY A 277 1.22 23.80 -6.10
C GLY A 277 0.00 22.92 -6.38
N TRP A 278 -0.90 22.89 -5.41
CA TRP A 278 -2.12 22.09 -5.47
C TRP A 278 -3.17 22.76 -6.36
N ALA A 279 -3.73 22.01 -7.31
CA ALA A 279 -4.92 22.41 -8.08
C ALA A 279 -6.16 22.52 -7.19
N GLU A 280 -7.32 22.91 -7.72
CA GLU A 280 -8.59 22.78 -6.99
C GLU A 280 -9.08 21.33 -6.97
N TRP A 281 -9.99 21.00 -6.06
CA TRP A 281 -10.68 19.70 -6.07
C TRP A 281 -11.63 19.63 -7.27
N GLU A 282 -11.60 18.52 -8.00
CA GLU A 282 -12.50 18.23 -9.09
C GLU A 282 -13.23 16.90 -8.87
N VAL A 283 -14.38 16.75 -9.52
CA VAL A 283 -15.18 15.51 -9.50
C VAL A 283 -14.70 14.61 -10.63
N ILE A 284 -14.52 13.32 -10.33
CA ILE A 284 -14.36 12.30 -11.35
C ILE A 284 -15.74 11.70 -11.64
N ASP A 285 -16.18 11.88 -12.89
CA ASP A 285 -17.42 11.30 -13.37
C ASP A 285 -17.42 9.78 -13.23
N GLY A 286 -18.48 9.24 -12.63
CA GLY A 286 -18.57 7.81 -12.36
C GLY A 286 -19.75 7.45 -11.45
N PRO A 287 -19.92 6.15 -11.13
CA PRO A 287 -20.88 5.72 -10.13
C PRO A 287 -20.43 6.12 -8.72
N THR A 288 -21.32 5.92 -7.74
CA THR A 288 -20.98 6.14 -6.34
C THR A 288 -20.37 4.89 -5.72
N PHE A 289 -19.34 5.10 -4.90
CA PHE A 289 -18.57 4.05 -4.24
C PHE A 289 -18.77 4.09 -2.73
N VAL A 290 -18.67 2.91 -2.11
CA VAL A 290 -18.88 2.73 -0.66
C VAL A 290 -17.66 2.15 0.05
N ASN A 291 -16.61 1.83 -0.70
CA ASN A 291 -15.38 1.20 -0.21
C ASN A 291 -14.15 2.00 -0.64
N GLU A 292 -13.02 1.76 0.03
CA GLU A 292 -11.73 2.37 -0.29
C GLU A 292 -11.33 2.12 -1.76
N LEU A 293 -10.74 3.14 -2.39
CA LEU A 293 -10.16 3.00 -3.73
C LEU A 293 -8.87 2.18 -3.66
N ALA A 294 -8.62 1.36 -4.67
CA ALA A 294 -7.31 0.78 -4.94
C ALA A 294 -6.77 1.42 -6.22
N ILE A 295 -5.65 2.13 -6.12
CA ILE A 295 -5.09 2.92 -7.23
C ILE A 295 -3.66 2.47 -7.48
N THR A 296 -3.27 2.46 -8.75
CA THR A 296 -1.93 2.04 -9.17
C THR A 296 -1.52 2.75 -10.45
N SER A 297 -0.22 2.88 -10.66
CA SER A 297 0.36 3.46 -11.87
C SER A 297 1.40 2.50 -12.43
N TRP A 298 1.45 2.41 -13.75
CA TRP A 298 2.32 1.48 -14.45
C TRP A 298 3.26 2.10 -15.47
N GLY A 299 3.28 3.42 -15.48
CA GLY A 299 4.04 4.20 -16.42
C GLY A 299 3.56 5.62 -16.36
N GLN A 300 4.36 6.50 -16.96
CA GLN A 300 4.04 7.91 -17.03
C GLN A 300 2.66 8.13 -17.64
N ASN A 301 1.80 8.92 -16.98
CA ASN A 301 0.44 9.23 -17.39
C ASN A 301 -0.51 8.03 -17.46
N ASN A 302 -0.22 6.95 -16.74
CA ASN A 302 -1.10 5.79 -16.69
C ASN A 302 -1.42 5.46 -15.23
N ILE A 303 -2.66 5.76 -14.83
CA ILE A 303 -3.20 5.47 -13.51
C ILE A 303 -4.43 4.60 -13.71
N ASP A 304 -4.46 3.43 -13.08
CA ASP A 304 -5.65 2.61 -13.00
C ASP A 304 -6.31 2.78 -11.62
N ILE A 305 -7.61 3.04 -11.60
CA ILE A 305 -8.43 3.17 -10.39
C ILE A 305 -9.40 1.99 -10.32
N PHE A 306 -9.42 1.32 -9.17
CA PHE A 306 -10.35 0.24 -8.86
C PHE A 306 -11.17 0.59 -7.65
N ALA A 307 -12.45 0.28 -7.71
CA ALA A 307 -13.39 0.57 -6.64
C ALA A 307 -14.53 -0.45 -6.65
N VAL A 308 -15.23 -0.54 -5.53
CA VAL A 308 -16.43 -1.36 -5.42
C VAL A 308 -17.62 -0.43 -5.23
N ASP A 309 -18.59 -0.51 -6.15
CA ASP A 309 -19.79 0.32 -6.09
C ASP A 309 -20.77 -0.17 -5.02
N SER A 310 -21.84 0.59 -4.83
CA SER A 310 -22.95 0.24 -3.94
C SER A 310 -23.67 -1.08 -4.28
N LYS A 311 -23.42 -1.66 -5.45
CA LYS A 311 -23.97 -2.96 -5.90
C LYS A 311 -22.96 -4.10 -5.77
N LEU A 312 -21.82 -3.86 -5.14
CA LEU A 312 -20.71 -4.80 -4.98
C LEU A 312 -20.03 -5.20 -6.30
N ALA A 313 -20.20 -4.41 -7.36
CA ALA A 313 -19.47 -4.60 -8.60
C ALA A 313 -18.09 -3.96 -8.51
N VAL A 314 -17.06 -4.63 -9.03
CA VAL A 314 -15.71 -4.07 -9.16
C VAL A 314 -15.65 -3.22 -10.43
N TRP A 315 -15.32 -1.94 -10.26
CA TRP A 315 -15.10 -0.99 -11.33
C TRP A 315 -13.61 -0.81 -11.59
N HIS A 316 -13.29 -0.46 -12.83
CA HIS A 316 -11.96 -0.12 -13.31
C HIS A 316 -12.08 1.08 -14.25
N ASN A 317 -11.31 2.13 -14.00
CA ASN A 317 -11.14 3.27 -14.89
C ASN A 317 -9.65 3.57 -15.10
N TRP A 318 -9.26 4.18 -16.22
CA TRP A 318 -7.87 4.52 -16.57
C TRP A 318 -7.76 5.86 -17.32
#